data_AF-X1ET63-F1
#
_entry.id   AF-X1ET63-F1
#
_cell.length_a   1.000
_cell.length_b   1.000
_cell.length_c   1.000
_cell.angle_alpha   90.00
_cell.angle_beta   90.00
_cell.angle_gamma   90.00
#
_symmetry.space_group_name_H-M   'P 1'
#
loop_
_entity.id
_entity.type
_entity.pdbx_description
1 polymer ?
#
loop_
_entity_poly.entity_id
_entity_poly.type
_entity_poly.pdbx_seq_one_letter_code
_entity_poly.pdbx_strand_id
1 'polypeptide(L)'
;RQYTQAALRDVLGNMELDSVLTDRERVATEIRVIVDKETSDWGIDIKSINIQELELPAEMKRAMAKQAEAEREKRAVIIASEGELGAAENLVKAANIMVSYPAALQLRTLQTIRDISQDPSEKIVIFMPGGITDLLKKL
;
A
#
# COMPACT_ATOMS: atom_id res chain seq x y z
N ARG A 1 -25.94 -29.72 -22.37
CA ARG A 1 -25.82 -29.35 -20.93
C ARG A 1 -24.71 -30.14 -20.23
N GLN A 2 -24.67 -31.48 -20.31
CA GLN A 2 -23.60 -32.29 -19.69
C GLN A 2 -22.19 -32.01 -20.24
N TYR A 3 -22.03 -31.84 -21.55
CA TYR A 3 -20.72 -31.57 -22.18
C TYR A 3 -20.07 -30.27 -21.69
N THR A 4 -20.86 -29.19 -21.61
CA THR A 4 -20.41 -27.91 -21.07
C THR A 4 -19.98 -28.04 -19.61
N GLN A 5 -20.68 -28.85 -18.81
CA GLN A 5 -20.36 -29.05 -17.39
C GLN A 5 -19.07 -29.85 -17.19
N ALA A 6 -18.80 -30.85 -18.03
CA ALA A 6 -17.56 -31.62 -18.01
C ALA A 6 -16.36 -30.74 -18.41
N ALA A 7 -16.48 -29.98 -19.50
CA ALA A 7 -15.45 -29.03 -19.94
C ALA A 7 -15.16 -27.96 -18.86
N LEU A 8 -16.21 -27.41 -18.22
CA LEU A 8 -16.04 -26.43 -17.14
C LEU A 8 -15.27 -27.04 -15.95
N ARG A 9 -15.57 -28.29 -15.59
CA ARG A 9 -14.92 -28.98 -14.48
C ARG A 9 -13.45 -29.25 -14.75
N ASP A 10 -13.10 -29.67 -15.96
CA ASP A 10 -11.72 -29.97 -16.34
C ASP A 10 -10.87 -28.70 -16.42
N VAL A 11 -11.42 -27.59 -16.92
CA VAL A 11 -10.72 -26.30 -16.92
C VAL A 11 -10.50 -25.79 -15.51
N LEU A 12 -11.55 -25.77 -14.68
CA LEU A 12 -11.45 -25.29 -13.30
C LEU A 12 -10.57 -26.20 -12.42
N GLY A 13 -10.49 -27.50 -12.72
CA GLY A 13 -9.64 -28.44 -11.98
C GLY A 13 -8.14 -28.27 -12.26
N ASN A 14 -7.77 -27.73 -13.43
CA ASN A 14 -6.38 -27.51 -13.84
C ASN A 14 -5.88 -26.09 -13.56
N MET A 15 -6.74 -25.18 -13.08
CA MET A 15 -6.39 -23.79 -12.80
C MET A 15 -6.27 -23.54 -11.30
N GLU A 16 -5.31 -22.70 -10.90
CA GLU A 16 -5.25 -22.22 -9.53
C GLU A 16 -6.48 -21.36 -9.21
N LEU A 17 -7.09 -21.60 -8.05
CA LEU A 17 -8.29 -20.90 -7.61
C LEU A 17 -8.15 -19.38 -7.62
N ASP A 18 -6.97 -18.88 -7.21
CA ASP A 18 -6.68 -17.44 -7.19
C ASP A 18 -6.78 -16.81 -8.59
N SER A 19 -6.34 -17.55 -9.61
CA SER A 19 -6.42 -17.13 -11.00
C SER A 19 -7.86 -17.06 -11.51
N VAL A 20 -8.74 -17.95 -11.02
CA VAL A 20 -10.17 -17.96 -11.35
C VAL A 20 -10.91 -16.78 -10.70
N LEU A 21 -10.48 -16.41 -9.49
CA LEU A 21 -11.07 -15.30 -8.73
C LEU A 21 -10.62 -13.94 -9.24
N THR A 22 -9.35 -13.81 -9.61
CA THR A 22 -8.73 -12.54 -10.00
C THR A 22 -8.97 -12.21 -11.48
N ASP A 23 -8.98 -13.21 -12.36
CA ASP A 23 -8.94 -13.01 -13.81
C ASP A 23 -10.07 -13.75 -14.55
N ARG A 24 -11.31 -13.31 -14.26
CA ARG A 24 -12.54 -13.96 -14.76
C ARG A 24 -12.67 -13.95 -16.28
N GLU A 25 -12.20 -12.88 -16.95
CA GLU A 25 -12.29 -12.75 -18.41
C GLU A 25 -11.39 -13.75 -19.13
N ARG A 26 -10.17 -13.94 -18.63
CA ARG A 26 -9.25 -14.94 -19.16
C ARG A 26 -9.82 -16.35 -19.00
N VAL A 27 -10.35 -16.67 -17.82
CA VAL A 27 -10.99 -17.99 -17.56
C VAL A 27 -12.20 -18.20 -18.46
N ALA A 28 -13.06 -17.19 -18.63
CA ALA A 28 -14.19 -17.25 -19.53
C ALA A 28 -13.79 -17.49 -20.99
N THR A 29 -12.67 -16.89 -21.42
CA THR A 29 -12.12 -17.06 -22.76
C THR A 29 -11.59 -18.47 -22.99
N GLU A 30 -10.84 -19.02 -22.03
CA GLU A 30 -10.33 -20.40 -22.07
C GLU A 30 -11.48 -21.42 -22.15
N ILE A 31 -12.51 -21.24 -21.31
CA ILE A 31 -13.71 -22.08 -21.34
C ILE A 31 -14.40 -21.97 -22.71
N ARG A 32 -14.51 -20.76 -23.28
CA ARG A 32 -15.13 -20.56 -24.59
C ARG A 32 -14.40 -21.33 -25.68
N VAL A 33 -13.07 -21.25 -25.73
CA VAL A 33 -12.27 -21.96 -26.76
C VAL A 33 -12.51 -23.47 -26.71
N ILE A 34 -12.56 -24.04 -25.50
CA ILE A 34 -12.75 -25.47 -25.32
C ILE A 34 -14.17 -25.89 -25.69
N VAL A 35 -15.19 -25.15 -25.25
CA VAL A 35 -16.59 -25.49 -25.56
C VAL A 35 -16.87 -25.30 -27.05
N ASP A 36 -16.35 -24.24 -27.68
CA ASP A 36 -16.52 -23.96 -29.12
C ASP A 36 -15.94 -25.08 -29.99
N LYS A 37 -14.77 -25.60 -29.62
CA LYS A 37 -14.15 -26.77 -30.28
C LYS A 37 -15.02 -28.02 -30.21
N GLU A 38 -15.72 -28.25 -29.10
CA GLU A 38 -16.58 -29.42 -28.92
C GLU A 38 -17.97 -29.22 -29.58
N THR A 39 -18.41 -27.97 -29.79
CA THR A 39 -19.71 -27.66 -30.40
C THR A 39 -19.65 -27.36 -31.90
N SER A 40 -18.46 -27.25 -32.49
CA SER A 40 -18.27 -27.00 -33.93
C SER A 40 -18.94 -28.07 -34.80
N ASP A 41 -18.90 -29.32 -34.36
CA ASP A 41 -19.48 -30.47 -35.08
C ASP A 41 -21.01 -30.38 -35.19
N TRP A 42 -21.65 -29.55 -34.36
CA TRP A 42 -23.10 -29.34 -34.34
C TRP A 42 -23.51 -28.04 -35.03
N GLY A 43 -22.55 -27.25 -35.53
CA GLY A 43 -22.79 -25.97 -36.19
C GLY A 43 -23.28 -24.86 -35.26
N ILE A 44 -22.94 -24.94 -33.97
CA ILE A 44 -23.32 -23.94 -32.96
C ILE A 44 -22.12 -23.04 -32.67
N ASP A 45 -22.29 -21.72 -32.84
CA ASP A 45 -21.27 -20.69 -32.58
C ASP A 45 -21.51 -20.03 -31.21
N ILE A 46 -20.47 -20.01 -30.36
CA ILE A 46 -20.55 -19.47 -28.99
C ILE A 46 -20.01 -18.03 -28.96
N LYS A 47 -20.94 -17.07 -28.91
CA LYS A 47 -20.59 -15.63 -28.87
C LYS A 47 -19.88 -15.18 -27.60
N SER A 48 -20.31 -15.64 -26.42
CA SER A 48 -19.75 -15.20 -25.13
C SER A 48 -20.08 -16.17 -24.00
N ILE A 49 -19.15 -16.35 -23.07
CA ILE A 49 -19.36 -17.05 -21.80
C ILE A 49 -19.09 -16.06 -20.67
N ASN A 50 -20.01 -15.97 -19.70
CA ASN A 50 -19.86 -15.16 -18.50
C ASN A 50 -19.91 -16.05 -17.26
N ILE A 51 -18.94 -15.86 -16.37
CA ILE A 51 -18.93 -16.51 -15.05
C ILE A 51 -19.88 -15.73 -14.14
N GLN A 52 -20.96 -16.38 -13.68
CA GLN A 52 -21.95 -15.74 -12.80
C GLN A 52 -21.45 -15.68 -11.35
N GLU A 53 -21.65 -16.75 -10.58
CA GLU A 53 -21.33 -16.80 -9.16
C GLU A 53 -20.50 -18.04 -8.84
N LEU A 54 -19.46 -17.85 -8.01
CA LEU A 54 -18.60 -18.93 -7.54
C LEU A 54 -18.83 -19.11 -6.03
N GLU A 55 -19.43 -20.22 -5.65
CA GLU A 55 -19.61 -20.56 -4.25
C GLU A 55 -18.42 -21.35 -3.72
N LEU A 56 -17.65 -20.72 -2.83
CA LEU A 56 -16.56 -21.38 -2.11
C LEU A 56 -17.04 -21.97 -0.78
N PRO A 57 -16.52 -23.14 -0.36
CA PRO A 57 -16.75 -23.66 0.98
C PRO A 57 -16.33 -22.66 2.06
N ALA A 58 -17.08 -22.60 3.16
CA ALA A 58 -16.84 -21.63 4.25
C ALA A 58 -15.47 -21.80 4.93
N GLU A 59 -14.90 -22.99 4.92
CA GLU A 59 -13.55 -23.26 5.43
C GLU A 59 -12.47 -22.61 4.55
N MET A 60 -12.59 -22.76 3.23
CA MET A 60 -11.66 -22.18 2.26
C MET A 60 -11.69 -20.65 2.29
N LYS A 61 -12.88 -20.03 2.35
CA LYS A 61 -13.02 -18.56 2.50
C LYS A 61 -12.27 -18.04 3.73
N ARG A 62 -12.35 -18.76 4.86
CA ARG A 62 -11.64 -18.40 6.10
C ARG A 62 -10.13 -18.53 5.96
N ALA A 63 -9.65 -19.62 5.37
CA ALA A 63 -8.23 -19.83 5.14
C ALA A 63 -7.63 -18.75 4.21
N MET A 64 -8.33 -18.43 3.12
CA MET A 64 -7.93 -17.37 2.18
C MET A 64 -7.93 -15.99 2.84
N ALA A 65 -8.95 -15.66 3.63
CA ALA A 65 -9.00 -14.40 4.37
C ALA A 65 -7.79 -14.26 5.30
N LYS A 66 -7.45 -15.32 6.04
CA LYS A 66 -6.28 -15.34 6.94
C LYS A 66 -4.97 -15.18 6.17
N GLN A 67 -4.83 -15.84 5.02
CA GLN A 67 -3.65 -15.70 4.17
C GLN A 67 -3.52 -14.27 3.60
N ALA A 68 -4.63 -13.70 3.12
CA ALA A 68 -4.67 -12.35 2.58
C ALA A 68 -4.33 -11.29 3.64
N GLU A 69 -4.81 -11.49 4.88
CA GLU A 69 -4.47 -10.64 6.02
C GLU A 69 -2.98 -10.69 6.35
N ALA A 70 -2.38 -11.89 6.44
CA ALA A 70 -0.96 -12.06 6.71
C ALA A 70 -0.06 -11.43 5.63
N GLU A 71 -0.42 -11.61 4.35
CA GLU A 71 0.33 -10.99 3.24
C GLU A 71 0.18 -9.47 3.24
N ARG A 72 -1.00 -8.94 3.60
CA ARG A 72 -1.21 -7.49 3.77
C ARG A 72 -0.38 -6.93 4.91
N GLU A 73 -0.36 -7.60 6.06
CA GLU A 73 0.42 -7.17 7.22
C GLU A 73 1.92 -7.16 6.90
N LYS A 74 2.42 -8.24 6.28
CA LYS A 74 3.80 -8.31 5.79
C LYS A 74 4.14 -7.14 4.86
N ARG A 75 3.28 -6.85 3.88
CA ARG A 75 3.48 -5.72 2.95
C ARG A 75 3.46 -4.38 3.67
N ALA A 76 2.56 -4.19 4.63
CA ALA A 76 2.49 -2.97 5.43
C ALA A 76 3.79 -2.72 6.20
N VAL A 77 4.37 -3.76 6.82
CA VAL A 77 5.64 -3.67 7.55
C VAL A 77 6.80 -3.29 6.62
N ILE A 78 6.88 -3.89 5.42
CA ILE A 78 7.91 -3.57 4.44
C ILE A 78 7.82 -2.10 4.01
N ILE A 79 6.62 -1.65 3.61
CA ILE A 79 6.39 -0.28 3.16
C ILE A 79 6.69 0.73 4.28
N ALA A 80 6.30 0.43 5.51
CA ALA A 80 6.60 1.29 6.66
C ALA A 80 8.12 1.39 6.88
N SER A 81 8.82 0.26 6.85
CA SER A 81 10.28 0.21 7.03
C SER A 81 11.02 0.97 5.92
N GLU A 82 10.58 0.84 4.67
CA GLU A 82 11.14 1.59 3.54
C GLU A 82 10.87 3.10 3.66
N GLY A 83 9.67 3.47 4.13
CA GLY A 83 9.32 4.86 4.43
C GLY A 83 10.18 5.47 5.54
N GLU A 84 10.42 4.73 6.61
CA GLU A 84 11.29 5.14 7.72
C GLU A 84 12.74 5.34 7.26
N LEU A 85 13.27 4.43 6.44
CA LEU A 85 14.60 4.56 5.86
C LEU A 85 14.70 5.82 5.00
N GLY A 86 13.74 6.04 4.10
CA GLY A 86 13.71 7.23 3.24
C GLY A 86 13.60 8.53 4.04
N ALA A 87 12.83 8.53 5.13
CA ALA A 87 12.74 9.66 6.04
C ALA A 87 14.08 9.93 6.74
N ALA A 88 14.74 8.89 7.26
CA ALA A 88 16.04 9.01 7.92
C ALA A 88 17.13 9.56 6.97
N GLU A 89 17.19 9.07 5.74
CA GLU A 89 18.12 9.58 4.73
C GLU A 89 17.90 11.07 4.43
N ASN A 90 16.64 11.48 4.31
CA ASN A 90 16.30 12.88 4.07
C ASN A 90 16.67 13.77 5.25
N LEU A 91 16.50 13.29 6.48
CA LEU A 91 16.93 14.01 7.68
C LEU A 91 18.46 14.18 7.73
N VAL A 92 19.22 13.14 7.39
CA VAL A 92 20.69 13.22 7.32
C VAL A 92 21.12 14.22 6.25
N LYS A 93 20.51 14.18 5.06
CA LYS A 93 20.77 15.16 3.98
C LYS A 93 20.47 16.59 4.45
N ALA A 94 19.32 16.81 5.09
CA ALA A 94 18.95 18.11 5.63
C ALA A 94 19.95 18.59 6.69
N ALA A 95 20.37 17.72 7.62
CA ALA A 95 21.36 18.05 8.63
C ALA A 95 22.71 18.45 8.02
N ASN A 96 23.20 17.73 7.01
CA ASN A 96 24.45 18.05 6.31
C ASN A 96 24.38 19.42 5.60
N ILE A 97 23.23 19.75 4.99
CA ILE A 97 23.00 21.08 4.40
C ILE A 97 23.00 22.15 5.49
N MET A 98 22.34 21.92 6.63
CA MET A 98 22.32 22.87 7.75
C MET A 98 23.71 23.13 8.33
N VAL A 99 24.56 22.11 8.42
CA VAL A 99 25.96 22.27 8.85
C VAL A 99 26.77 23.10 7.85
N SER A 100 26.51 22.91 6.55
CA SER A 100 27.20 23.65 5.49
C SER A 100 26.81 25.13 5.44
N TYR A 101 25.63 25.49 5.94
CA TYR A 101 25.12 26.86 5.97
C TYR A 101 24.70 27.27 7.40
N PRO A 102 25.57 27.93 8.20
CA PRO A 102 25.27 28.29 9.59
C PRO A 102 23.98 29.10 9.79
N ALA A 103 23.60 29.92 8.80
CA ALA A 103 22.34 30.68 8.83
C ALA A 103 21.09 29.77 8.80
N ALA A 104 21.17 28.58 8.22
CA ALA A 104 20.05 27.63 8.16
C ALA A 104 19.67 27.11 9.57
N LEU A 105 20.67 26.85 10.43
CA LEU A 105 20.44 26.42 11.81
C LEU A 105 19.76 27.52 12.63
N GLN A 106 20.16 28.78 12.41
CA GLN A 106 19.56 29.93 13.07
C GLN A 106 18.11 30.14 12.63
N LEU A 107 17.82 30.03 11.33
CA LEU A 107 16.44 30.07 10.81
C LEU A 107 15.59 28.93 11.36
N ARG A 108 16.13 27.70 11.45
CA ARG A 108 15.45 26.56 12.06
C ARG A 108 15.12 26.83 13.53
N THR A 109 16.06 27.41 14.28
CA THR A 109 15.86 27.79 15.69
C THR A 109 14.74 28.81 15.83
N LEU A 110 14.71 29.83 14.97
CA LEU A 110 13.64 30.84 14.95
C LEU A 110 12.28 30.26 14.56
N GLN A 111 12.24 29.30 13.63
CA GLN A 111 11.02 28.56 13.30
C GLN A 111 10.52 27.75 14.50
N THR A 112 11.40 27.01 15.19
CA THR A 112 11.02 26.26 16.39
C THR A 112 10.50 27.18 17.49
N ILE A 113 11.12 28.35 17.71
CA ILE A 113 10.63 29.34 18.67
C ILE A 113 9.24 29.85 18.27
N ARG A 114 9.01 30.11 16.98
CA ARG A 114 7.69 30.54 16.47
C ARG A 114 6.65 29.44 16.67
N ASP A 115 6.97 28.19 16.37
CA ASP A 115 6.06 27.05 16.51
C ASP A 115 5.67 26.84 17.97
N ILE A 116 6.63 26.91 18.90
CA ILE A 116 6.38 26.84 20.35
C ILE A 116 5.55 28.05 20.83
N SER A 117 5.85 29.26 20.33
CA SER A 117 5.13 30.48 20.71
C SER A 117 3.68 30.53 20.22
N GLN A 118 3.29 29.66 19.29
CA GLN A 118 1.89 29.55 18.85
C GLN A 118 1.02 28.74 19.82
N ASP A 119 1.62 28.01 20.77
CA ASP A 119 0.89 27.27 21.81
C ASP A 119 0.87 28.10 23.13
N PRO A 120 -0.28 28.63 23.59
CA PRO A 120 -0.35 29.61 24.69
C PRO A 120 0.03 29.08 26.09
N SER A 121 0.36 27.80 26.25
CA SER A 121 0.36 27.11 27.56
C SER A 121 1.74 26.81 28.16
N GLU A 122 2.84 26.99 27.42
CA GLU A 122 4.19 26.70 27.92
C GLU A 122 4.99 27.96 28.31
N LYS A 123 5.38 28.05 29.59
CA LYS A 123 6.30 29.08 30.08
C LYS A 123 7.71 28.79 29.56
N ILE A 124 8.16 29.54 28.56
CA ILE A 124 9.53 29.42 28.03
C ILE A 124 10.52 30.07 29.00
N VAL A 125 11.39 29.26 29.62
CA VAL A 125 12.53 29.76 30.43
C VAL A 125 13.75 29.88 29.52
N ILE A 126 14.06 31.11 29.09
CA ILE A 126 15.24 31.42 28.30
C ILE A 126 16.38 31.78 29.26
N PHE A 127 17.46 30.98 29.28
CA PHE A 127 18.71 31.39 29.93
C PHE A 127 19.46 32.34 29.00
N MET A 128 19.36 33.65 29.27
CA MET A 128 20.19 34.63 28.57
C MET A 128 21.62 34.60 29.10
N PRO A 129 22.64 34.67 28.22
CA PRO A 129 24.03 34.82 28.63
C PRO A 129 24.23 36.17 29.35
N GLY A 130 24.96 36.17 30.46
CA GLY A 130 25.11 37.31 31.39
C GLY A 130 25.68 38.62 30.80
N GLY A 131 26.13 38.63 29.55
CA GLY A 131 26.56 39.86 28.87
C GLY A 131 25.40 40.79 28.46
N ILE A 132 24.18 40.26 28.27
CA ILE A 132 23.01 41.07 27.85
C ILE A 132 22.45 41.89 29.03
N THR A 133 22.57 41.37 30.26
CA THR A 133 22.13 42.07 31.47
C THR A 133 22.95 43.33 31.78
N ASP A 134 24.23 43.34 31.40
CA ASP A 134 25.10 44.51 31.59
C ASP A 134 24.82 45.61 30.55
N LEU A 135 24.35 45.25 29.36
CA LEU A 135 23.96 46.20 28.33
C LEU A 135 22.68 46.96 28.70
N LEU A 136 21.73 46.29 29.36
CA LEU A 136 20.48 46.89 29.85
C LEU A 136 20.67 47.81 31.07
N LYS A 137 21.71 47.58 31.89
CA LYS A 137 22.04 48.47 33.02
C LYS A 137 22.76 49.76 32.61
N LYS A 138 23.27 49.82 31.38
CA LYS A 138 24.01 50.97 30.83
C LYS A 138 23.14 51.92 29.99
N LEU A 139 21.86 51.58 29.82
CA LEU A 139 20.79 52.41 29.26
C LEU A 139 19.97 53.01 30.41
#